data_AF-A0A7G2JZT1-F1
#
_entry.id   AF-A0A7G2JZT1-F1
#
_cell.length_a   1.000
_cell.length_b   1.000
_cell.length_c   1.000
_cell.angle_alpha   90.00
_cell.angle_beta   90.00
_cell.angle_gamma   90.00
#
_symmetry.space_group_name_H-M   'P 1'
#
loop_
_entity.id
_entity.type
_entity.pdbx_description
1 polymer ?
#
loop_
_entity_poly.entity_id
_entity_poly.type
_entity_poly.pdbx_seq_one_letter_code
_entity_poly.pdbx_strand_id
1 'polypeptide(L)'
;MNANISSDSGPVNILSAKDIKIKENVEVRGHSVNLNAAGHLTLENQAKVTATMGDAILSGKNISISNSGTVKAEEGNVGVTATQDLTVKENAN
;
A
#
# COMPACT_ATOMS: atom_id res chain seq x y z
N MET A 1 17.90 1.84 9.17
CA MET A 1 17.33 1.11 8.01
C MET A 1 15.87 0.86 8.30
N ASN A 2 14.99 1.12 7.33
CA ASN A 2 13.61 0.63 7.40
C ASN A 2 13.59 -0.83 6.94
N ALA A 3 12.78 -1.68 7.56
CA ALA A 3 12.65 -3.07 7.19
C ALA A 3 11.46 -3.27 6.24
N ASN A 4 11.63 -4.16 5.27
CA ASN A 4 10.53 -4.62 4.43
C ASN A 4 9.64 -5.60 5.19
N ILE A 5 8.40 -5.74 4.73
CA ILE A 5 7.46 -6.75 5.21
C ILE A 5 7.17 -7.66 4.02
N SER A 6 7.54 -8.93 4.11
CA SER A 6 7.35 -9.88 3.01
C SER A 6 6.81 -11.23 3.46
N SER A 7 6.02 -11.86 2.59
CA SER A 7 5.70 -13.27 2.64
C SER A 7 5.96 -13.89 1.27
N ASP A 8 6.74 -14.98 1.24
CA ASP A 8 7.14 -15.60 -0.03
C ASP A 8 6.02 -16.44 -0.65
N SER A 9 5.10 -16.94 0.18
CA SER A 9 4.05 -17.87 -0.24
C SER A 9 2.65 -17.55 0.30
N GLY A 10 2.51 -16.53 1.15
CA GLY A 10 1.25 -16.15 1.77
C GLY A 10 0.80 -14.73 1.44
N PRO A 11 -0.44 -14.37 1.80
CA PRO A 11 -0.88 -12.98 1.77
C PRO A 11 -0.23 -12.18 2.91
N VAL A 12 -0.01 -10.89 2.68
CA VAL A 12 0.31 -9.93 3.74
C VAL A 12 -0.93 -9.11 4.06
N ASN A 13 -1.42 -9.22 5.29
CA ASN A 13 -2.59 -8.49 5.78
C ASN A 13 -2.17 -7.56 6.92
N ILE A 14 -2.27 -6.24 6.71
CA ILE A 14 -1.97 -5.23 7.73
C ILE A 14 -3.26 -4.46 8.03
N LEU A 15 -3.73 -4.58 9.27
CA LEU A 15 -4.95 -3.93 9.74
C LEU A 15 -4.63 -2.98 10.88
N SER A 16 -5.19 -1.77 10.82
CA SER A 16 -5.06 -0.76 11.87
C SER A 16 -6.41 -0.13 12.17
N ALA A 17 -6.77 -0.06 13.46
CA ALA A 17 -7.93 0.69 13.93
C ALA A 17 -7.74 2.22 13.86
N LYS A 18 -6.54 2.67 13.45
CA LYS A 18 -6.21 4.07 13.17
C LYS A 18 -5.56 4.15 11.80
N ASP A 19 -4.31 4.61 11.76
CA ASP A 19 -3.60 4.89 10.53
C ASP A 19 -2.61 3.78 10.20
N ILE A 20 -2.30 3.64 8.92
CA ILE A 20 -1.18 2.86 8.40
C ILE A 20 -0.28 3.82 7.64
N LYS A 21 1.02 3.77 7.92
CA LYS A 21 2.03 4.55 7.23
C LYS A 21 3.14 3.63 6.74
N ILE A 22 3.22 3.43 5.43
CA ILE A 22 4.33 2.74 4.79
C ILE A 22 5.40 3.79 4.53
N LYS A 23 6.51 3.68 5.28
CA LYS A 23 7.61 4.63 5.23
C LYS A 23 8.32 4.60 3.88
N GLU A 24 9.10 5.65 3.65
CA GLU A 24 9.94 5.74 2.47
C GLU A 24 10.82 4.50 2.27
N ASN A 25 10.97 4.08 1.01
CA ASN A 25 11.76 2.93 0.57
C ASN A 25 11.39 1.59 1.24
N VAL A 26 10.22 1.47 1.88
CA VAL A 26 9.72 0.20 2.40
C VAL A 26 8.87 -0.50 1.35
N GLU A 27 9.10 -1.80 1.17
CA GLU A 27 8.21 -2.66 0.40
C GLU A 27 7.39 -3.57 1.33
N VAL A 28 6.08 -3.63 1.04
CA VAL A 28 5.17 -4.66 1.55
C VAL A 28 4.86 -5.61 0.40
N ARG A 29 5.31 -6.87 0.50
CA ARG A 29 5.23 -7.87 -0.59
C ARG A 29 4.57 -9.16 -0.15
N GLY A 30 3.65 -9.70 -0.94
CA GLY A 30 3.06 -11.02 -0.69
C GLY A 30 2.40 -11.59 -1.94
N HIS A 31 1.85 -12.80 -1.86
CA HIS A 31 1.00 -13.32 -2.94
C HIS A 31 -0.19 -12.39 -3.19
N SER A 32 -0.83 -11.93 -2.13
CA SER A 32 -1.76 -10.81 -2.13
C SER A 32 -1.35 -9.85 -1.02
N VAL A 33 -1.72 -8.58 -1.13
CA VAL A 33 -1.45 -7.59 -0.08
C VAL A 33 -2.72 -6.82 0.23
N ASN A 34 -3.13 -6.82 1.49
CA ASN A 34 -4.28 -6.06 1.98
C ASN A 34 -3.82 -5.08 3.08
N LEU A 35 -3.91 -3.78 2.79
CA LEU A 35 -3.70 -2.71 3.76
C LEU A 35 -5.06 -2.09 4.12
N ASN A 36 -5.46 -2.21 5.38
CA ASN A 36 -6.73 -1.68 5.87
C ASN A 36 -6.52 -0.77 7.08
N ALA A 37 -6.62 0.54 6.84
CA ALA A 37 -6.57 1.56 7.88
C ALA A 37 -7.99 2.12 8.13
N ALA A 38 -8.50 2.07 9.36
CA ALA A 38 -9.77 2.73 9.67
C ALA A 38 -9.69 4.27 9.57
N GLY A 39 -8.47 4.83 9.62
CA GLY A 39 -8.15 6.24 9.44
C GLY A 39 -7.42 6.49 8.11
N HIS A 40 -6.18 6.96 8.20
CA HIS A 40 -5.35 7.34 7.06
C HIS A 40 -4.44 6.19 6.63
N LEU A 41 -4.33 5.96 5.32
CA LEU A 41 -3.33 5.11 4.71
C LEU A 41 -2.38 5.96 3.86
N THR A 42 -1.11 5.99 4.25
CA THR A 42 -0.08 6.80 3.58
C THR A 42 1.04 5.92 3.04
N LEU A 43 1.31 6.05 1.75
CA LEU A 43 2.52 5.55 1.10
C LEU A 43 3.45 6.75 0.86
N GLU A 44 4.57 6.76 1.58
CA GLU A 44 5.60 7.78 1.44
C GLU A 44 6.47 7.56 0.18
N ASN A 45 7.51 8.39 0.04
CA ASN A 45 8.42 8.39 -1.09
C ASN A 45 8.98 6.99 -1.42
N GLN A 46 8.76 6.52 -2.64
CA GLN A 46 9.21 5.21 -3.12
C GLN A 46 8.74 4.02 -2.27
N ALA A 47 7.72 4.20 -1.41
CA ALA A 47 7.07 3.08 -0.73
C ALA A 47 6.39 2.17 -1.76
N LYS A 48 6.46 0.86 -1.56
CA LYS A 48 5.91 -0.13 -2.50
C LYS A 48 4.94 -1.09 -1.82
N VAL A 49 3.85 -1.37 -2.51
CA VAL A 49 2.92 -2.44 -2.18
C VAL A 49 2.85 -3.35 -3.39
N THR A 50 3.32 -4.60 -3.23
CA THR A 50 3.47 -5.55 -4.33
C THR A 50 2.74 -6.85 -4.02
N ALA A 51 1.67 -7.14 -4.77
CA ALA A 51 1.06 -8.47 -4.83
C ALA A 51 1.63 -9.24 -6.03
N THR A 52 2.11 -10.46 -5.82
CA THR A 52 2.77 -11.24 -6.88
C THR A 52 1.84 -12.14 -7.67
N MET A 53 0.73 -12.60 -7.08
CA MET A 53 -0.20 -13.54 -7.73
C MET A 53 -1.66 -13.05 -7.66
N GLY A 54 -2.10 -12.62 -6.47
CA GLY A 54 -3.44 -12.08 -6.25
C GLY A 54 -3.45 -10.55 -6.20
N ASP A 55 -4.41 -10.01 -5.45
CA ASP A 55 -4.69 -8.58 -5.48
C ASP A 55 -3.83 -7.76 -4.51
N ALA A 56 -3.62 -6.49 -4.87
CA ALA A 56 -3.08 -5.45 -3.98
C ALA A 56 -4.21 -4.48 -3.62
N ILE A 57 -4.73 -4.58 -2.40
CA ILE A 57 -5.88 -3.81 -1.92
C ILE A 57 -5.45 -2.80 -0.85
N LEU A 58 -5.79 -1.53 -1.07
CA LEU A 58 -5.63 -0.43 -0.13
C LEU A 58 -7.00 0.11 0.27
N SER A 59 -7.25 0.20 1.58
CA SER A 59 -8.50 0.73 2.12
C SER A 59 -8.26 1.68 3.30
N GLY A 60 -9.04 2.76 3.32
CA GLY A 60 -9.17 3.64 4.48
C GLY A 60 -10.06 4.85 4.26
N LYS A 61 -10.10 5.76 5.23
CA LYS A 61 -10.85 7.02 5.07
C LYS A 61 -10.17 7.90 4.06
N ASN A 62 -8.89 8.17 4.30
CA ASN A 62 -8.06 9.00 3.45
C ASN A 62 -6.86 8.18 2.98
N ILE A 63 -6.62 8.17 1.67
CA ILE A 63 -5.48 7.47 1.08
C ILE A 63 -4.58 8.50 0.39
N SER A 64 -3.30 8.51 0.76
CA SER A 64 -2.29 9.36 0.13
C SER A 64 -1.13 8.53 -0.40
N ILE A 65 -0.90 8.64 -1.71
CA ILE A 65 0.23 8.03 -2.41
C ILE A 65 1.09 9.19 -2.93
N SER A 66 2.33 9.27 -2.44
CA SER A 66 3.21 10.43 -2.66
C SER A 66 4.57 10.02 -3.22
N ASN A 67 5.21 10.92 -3.98
CA ASN A 67 6.60 10.84 -4.43
C ASN A 67 7.01 9.43 -4.90
N SER A 68 6.51 8.97 -6.05
CA SER A 68 6.78 7.62 -6.59
C SER A 68 6.30 6.42 -5.75
N GLY A 69 5.45 6.63 -4.74
CA GLY A 69 4.75 5.54 -4.05
C GLY A 69 4.02 4.67 -5.07
N THR A 70 4.21 3.35 -5.01
CA THR A 70 3.73 2.40 -6.03
C THR A 70 2.86 1.33 -5.41
N VAL A 71 1.72 1.05 -6.04
CA VAL A 71 0.86 -0.12 -5.75
C VAL A 71 0.80 -0.96 -7.01
N LYS A 72 1.20 -2.23 -6.91
CA LYS A 72 1.29 -3.15 -8.05
C LYS A 72 0.71 -4.50 -7.66
N ALA A 73 -0.10 -5.04 -8.55
CA ALA A 73 -0.37 -6.47 -8.62
C ALA A 73 0.27 -7.01 -9.92
N GLU A 74 1.02 -8.09 -9.83
CA GLU A 74 1.73 -8.67 -10.97
C GLU A 74 0.80 -9.50 -11.86
N GLU A 75 -0.09 -10.27 -11.25
CA GLU A 75 -1.09 -11.08 -11.95
C GLU A 75 -2.54 -10.70 -11.59
N GLY A 76 -2.78 -10.26 -10.35
CA GLY A 76 -4.09 -9.84 -9.88
C GLY A 76 -4.43 -8.37 -10.16
N ASN A 77 -5.38 -7.84 -9.40
CA ASN A 77 -5.89 -6.49 -9.55
C ASN A 77 -5.33 -5.54 -8.48
N VAL A 78 -5.31 -4.25 -8.80
CA VAL A 78 -5.12 -3.19 -7.81
C VAL A 78 -6.48 -2.61 -7.44
N GLY A 79 -6.80 -2.63 -6.15
CA GLY A 79 -8.02 -2.06 -5.60
C GLY A 79 -7.70 -0.95 -4.59
N VAL A 80 -8.29 0.23 -4.78
CA VAL A 80 -8.11 1.35 -3.85
C VAL A 80 -9.48 1.87 -3.44
N THR A 81 -9.78 1.83 -2.15
CA THR A 81 -11.05 2.33 -1.59
C THR A 81 -10.78 3.39 -0.53
N ALA A 82 -10.96 4.66 -0.90
CA ALA A 82 -10.99 5.76 0.04
C ALA A 82 -12.45 6.19 0.27
N THR A 83 -12.88 6.27 1.54
CA THR A 83 -14.26 6.69 1.84
C THR A 83 -14.43 8.20 1.95
N GLN A 84 -13.32 8.95 2.01
CA GLN A 84 -13.29 10.41 2.04
C GLN A 84 -12.42 10.91 0.89
N ASP A 85 -11.09 10.98 1.06
CA ASP A 85 -10.19 11.53 0.04
C ASP A 85 -9.20 10.49 -0.51
N LEU A 86 -9.04 10.47 -1.83
CA LEU A 86 -7.91 9.83 -2.51
C LEU A 86 -6.99 10.89 -3.10
N THR A 87 -5.77 10.97 -2.61
CA THR A 87 -4.73 11.87 -3.13
C THR A 87 -3.60 11.06 -3.76
N VAL A 88 -3.43 11.21 -5.07
CA VAL A 88 -2.28 10.66 -5.82
C VAL A 88 -1.46 11.85 -6.31
N LYS A 89 -0.25 12.01 -5.78
CA LYS A 89 0.67 13.08 -6.22
C LYS A 89 1.64 12.51 -7.24
N GLU A 90 1.59 13.01 -8.47
CA GLU A 90 2.65 12.79 -9.44
C GLU A 90 3.96 13.44 -8.98
N ASN A 91 5.08 12.84 -9.37
CA ASN A 91 6.37 13.52 -9.29
C ASN A 91 6.33 14.72 -10.23
N ALA A 92 6.61 15.91 -9.73
CA ALA A 92 7.11 16.96 -10.60
C ALA A 92 8.49 16.48 -11.10
N ASN A 93 8.58 16.21 -12.41
CA ASN A 93 9.85 15.96 -13.10
C ASN A 93 10.81 17.14 -12.94
#